data_AF-A0A8T3KR63-F1
#
_entry.id   AF-A0A8T3KR63-F1
#
_cell.length_a   1.000
_cell.length_b   1.000
_cell.length_c   1.000
_cell.angle_alpha   90.00
_cell.angle_beta   90.00
_cell.angle_gamma   90.00
#
_symmetry.space_group_name_H-M   'P 1'
#
loop_
_entity.id
_entity.type
_entity.pdbx_description
1 polymer ?
#
loop_
_entity_poly.entity_id
_entity_poly.type
_entity_poly.pdbx_seq_one_letter_code
_entity_poly.pdbx_strand_id
1 'polypeptide(L)'
;MIGILLVTHGDFGTELIKSAELIIGHQTNVKSLCLHQGDDVERLKAEVRKAIMDMDEGEGVMVLTDLFGGSPANVCAANMKDLNFSSLTGVNLPMLLEAMCSRKNNDLASTMKLSYQAGIDGIVDMKKLLVYEEEARNQLREIQDKISKDMGEDKAAIFSAHLLMLDDSVLQQKVEDNIKLSRMNAAAALSKAIDEVCEVFETLDDEYMKERAQDIRDIGNRLLYNIAGIKADPELSFDKEVIIVAKELTPSDTARFDYSKVIGFVTDLGEGLRTR
;
A
#
# COMPACT_ATOMS: atom_id res chain seq x y z
N MET A 1 -8.68 -23.70 16.11
CA MET A 1 -7.65 -22.87 15.45
C MET A 1 -7.28 -23.50 14.11
N ILE A 2 -7.13 -22.72 13.04
CA ILE A 2 -6.70 -23.23 11.73
C ILE A 2 -5.30 -23.90 11.84
N GLY A 3 -5.22 -25.16 11.41
CA GLY A 3 -3.96 -25.90 11.34
C GLY A 3 -3.12 -25.47 10.13
N ILE A 4 -1.80 -25.37 10.28
CA ILE A 4 -0.89 -25.02 9.17
C ILE A 4 0.05 -26.19 8.90
N LEU A 5 -0.09 -26.83 7.73
CA LEU A 5 0.74 -27.94 7.31
C LEU A 5 1.65 -27.53 6.14
N LEU A 6 2.96 -27.64 6.31
CA LEU A 6 3.91 -27.49 5.21
C LEU A 6 4.22 -28.87 4.63
N VAL A 7 4.22 -28.98 3.31
CA VAL A 7 4.64 -30.20 2.59
C VAL A 7 5.66 -29.78 1.53
N THR A 8 6.93 -30.12 1.75
CA THR A 8 8.04 -29.57 0.95
C THR A 8 9.09 -30.64 0.65
N HIS A 9 9.95 -30.39 -0.33
CA HIS A 9 11.16 -31.20 -0.52
C HIS A 9 12.22 -30.89 0.54
N GLY A 10 12.93 -31.93 0.96
CA GLY A 10 13.96 -31.84 1.99
C GLY A 10 13.44 -31.17 3.26
N ASP A 11 14.34 -30.53 4.01
CA ASP A 11 13.99 -29.91 5.29
C ASP A 11 13.48 -28.46 5.15
N PHE A 12 13.15 -28.02 3.92
CA PHE A 12 12.78 -26.63 3.64
C PHE A 12 11.64 -26.13 4.53
N GLY A 13 10.52 -26.86 4.61
CA GLY A 13 9.39 -26.49 5.46
C GLY A 13 9.73 -26.47 6.95
N THR A 14 10.58 -27.40 7.41
CA THR A 14 11.03 -27.45 8.81
C THR A 14 11.88 -26.22 9.16
N GLU A 15 12.83 -25.85 8.31
CA GLU A 15 13.67 -24.67 8.51
C GLU A 15 12.89 -23.37 8.34
N LEU A 16 11.86 -23.36 7.49
CA LEU A 16 10.97 -22.21 7.33
C LEU A 16 10.14 -21.96 8.60
N ILE A 17 9.61 -23.01 9.24
CA ILE A 17 8.91 -22.91 10.53
C ILE A 17 9.87 -22.35 11.59
N LYS A 18 11.08 -22.92 11.72
CA LYS A 18 12.07 -22.42 12.68
C LYS A 18 12.38 -20.94 12.45
N SER A 19 12.54 -20.53 11.19
CA SER A 19 12.77 -19.12 10.83
C SER A 19 11.61 -18.22 11.23
N ALA A 20 10.37 -18.67 11.04
CA ALA A 20 9.19 -17.93 11.48
C ALA A 20 9.11 -17.85 13.02
N GLU A 21 9.39 -18.94 13.73
CA GLU A 21 9.35 -18.98 15.20
C GLU A 21 10.43 -18.11 15.85
N LEU A 22 11.57 -17.87 15.17
CA LEU A 22 12.55 -16.87 15.63
C LEU A 22 11.98 -15.45 15.64
N ILE A 23 10.98 -15.15 14.80
CA ILE A 23 10.40 -13.82 14.63
C ILE A 23 9.17 -13.65 15.54
N ILE A 24 8.24 -14.61 15.51
CA ILE A 24 6.94 -14.50 16.19
C ILE A 24 6.78 -15.42 17.40
N GLY A 25 7.85 -16.12 17.79
CA GLY A 25 7.85 -17.10 18.86
C GLY A 25 7.24 -18.44 18.44
N HIS A 26 7.38 -19.44 19.33
CA HIS A 26 6.89 -20.80 19.10
C HIS A 26 5.39 -20.85 18.75
N GLN A 27 5.04 -21.66 17.76
CA GLN A 27 3.66 -21.80 17.28
C GLN A 27 3.16 -23.24 17.47
N THR A 28 1.92 -23.37 17.95
CA THR A 28 1.22 -24.66 18.06
C THR A 28 0.36 -24.92 16.82
N ASN A 29 -0.03 -26.18 16.61
CA ASN A 29 -0.78 -26.64 15.43
C ASN A 29 -0.17 -26.16 14.09
N VAL A 30 1.16 -26.25 14.00
CA VAL A 30 1.95 -26.06 12.78
C VAL A 30 2.86 -27.27 12.62
N LYS A 31 2.92 -27.85 11.42
CA LYS A 31 3.71 -29.05 11.15
C LYS A 31 4.34 -29.00 9.77
N SER A 32 5.49 -29.65 9.61
CA SER A 32 6.12 -29.89 8.30
C SER A 32 6.17 -31.38 8.01
N LEU A 33 5.89 -31.76 6.77
CA LEU A 33 6.16 -33.08 6.19
C LEU A 33 7.17 -32.91 5.06
N CYS A 34 8.28 -33.61 5.18
CA CYS A 34 9.41 -33.51 4.26
C CYS A 34 9.39 -34.68 3.28
N LEU A 35 9.70 -34.42 2.01
CA LEU A 35 9.96 -35.43 1.00
C LEU A 35 11.45 -35.41 0.61
N HIS A 36 12.17 -36.48 0.93
CA HIS A 36 13.59 -36.66 0.60
C HIS A 36 13.78 -37.58 -0.62
N GLN A 37 15.00 -37.64 -1.16
CA GLN A 37 15.30 -38.52 -2.28
C GLN A 37 15.14 -39.99 -1.89
N GLY A 38 14.40 -40.76 -2.69
CA GLY A 38 14.14 -42.18 -2.46
C GLY A 38 12.90 -42.46 -1.62
N ASP A 39 12.22 -41.43 -1.11
CA ASP A 39 10.96 -41.59 -0.39
C ASP A 39 9.82 -42.05 -1.30
N ASP A 40 8.90 -42.81 -0.71
CA ASP A 40 7.69 -43.28 -1.37
C ASP A 40 6.59 -42.20 -1.31
N VAL A 41 6.15 -41.78 -2.49
CA VAL A 41 5.09 -40.76 -2.67
C VAL A 41 3.73 -41.25 -2.15
N GLU A 42 3.43 -42.55 -2.23
CA GLU A 42 2.18 -43.10 -1.69
C GLU A 42 2.17 -43.08 -0.16
N ARG A 43 3.35 -43.30 0.45
CA ARG A 43 3.52 -43.13 1.89
C ARG A 43 3.31 -41.66 2.29
N LEU A 44 3.94 -40.72 1.59
CA LEU A 44 3.74 -39.29 1.86
C LEU A 44 2.26 -38.90 1.74
N LYS A 45 1.56 -39.44 0.74
CA LYS A 45 0.12 -39.21 0.55
C LYS A 45 -0.71 -39.66 1.75
N ALA A 46 -0.41 -40.84 2.32
CA ALA A 46 -1.06 -41.30 3.54
C ALA A 46 -0.71 -40.44 4.75
N GLU A 47 0.54 -39.99 4.87
CA GLU A 47 1.00 -39.12 5.96
C GLU A 47 0.36 -37.73 5.91
N VAL A 48 0.24 -37.13 4.72
CA VAL A 48 -0.48 -35.86 4.49
C VAL A 48 -1.95 -36.00 4.89
N ARG A 49 -2.62 -37.06 4.43
CA ARG A 49 -4.02 -37.34 4.80
C ARG A 49 -4.20 -37.40 6.30
N LYS A 50 -3.35 -38.17 6.99
CA LYS A 50 -3.39 -38.30 8.45
C LYS A 50 -3.13 -36.98 9.15
N ALA A 51 -2.12 -36.21 8.71
CA ALA A 51 -1.79 -34.93 9.30
C ALA A 51 -2.95 -33.92 9.18
N ILE A 52 -3.62 -33.85 8.03
CA ILE A 52 -4.79 -32.98 7.87
C ILE A 52 -5.90 -33.36 8.84
N MET A 53 -6.20 -34.66 8.97
CA MET A 53 -7.23 -35.15 9.90
C MET A 53 -6.88 -34.88 11.38
N ASP A 54 -5.61 -35.06 11.76
CA ASP A 54 -5.13 -34.86 13.12
C ASP A 54 -5.07 -33.36 13.51
N MET A 55 -4.88 -32.47 12.54
CA MET A 55 -4.70 -31.02 12.76
C MET A 55 -5.99 -30.20 12.62
N ASP A 56 -7.06 -30.78 12.06
CA ASP A 56 -8.34 -30.12 11.91
C ASP A 56 -9.11 -30.11 13.24
N GLU A 57 -9.07 -28.98 13.94
CA GLU A 57 -9.82 -28.74 15.18
C GLU A 57 -11.21 -28.10 14.92
N GLY A 58 -11.69 -28.12 13.67
CA GLY A 58 -13.00 -27.60 13.26
C GLY A 58 -12.96 -26.26 12.50
N GLU A 59 -11.78 -25.63 12.38
CA GLU A 59 -11.55 -24.43 11.56
C GLU A 59 -10.86 -24.74 10.22
N GLY A 60 -10.55 -26.02 9.96
CA GLY A 60 -9.88 -26.48 8.76
C GLY A 60 -8.36 -26.37 8.81
N VAL A 61 -7.72 -26.81 7.73
CA VAL A 61 -6.27 -26.85 7.59
C VAL A 61 -5.84 -26.09 6.33
N MET A 62 -4.82 -25.26 6.49
CA MET A 62 -4.09 -24.60 5.41
C MET A 62 -2.83 -25.41 5.09
N VAL A 63 -2.71 -25.85 3.84
CA VAL A 63 -1.56 -26.64 3.36
C VAL A 63 -0.67 -25.80 2.45
N LEU A 64 0.59 -25.63 2.82
CA LEU A 64 1.58 -24.82 2.11
C LEU A 64 2.64 -25.70 1.47
N THR A 65 2.88 -25.54 0.17
CA THR A 65 3.87 -26.33 -0.56
C THR A 65 4.93 -25.44 -1.21
N ASP A 66 6.11 -25.99 -1.44
CA ASP A 66 7.28 -25.28 -1.96
C ASP A 66 7.17 -24.95 -3.45
N LEU A 67 6.71 -25.89 -4.28
CA LEU A 67 6.74 -25.75 -5.73
C LEU A 67 5.47 -26.32 -6.38
N PHE A 68 4.83 -25.50 -7.22
CA PHE A 68 3.71 -25.96 -8.06
C PHE A 68 4.15 -27.06 -9.03
N GLY A 69 3.36 -28.12 -9.13
CA GLY A 69 3.66 -29.28 -9.98
C GLY A 69 4.71 -30.25 -9.42
N GLY A 70 5.31 -29.94 -8.26
CA GLY A 70 6.19 -30.86 -7.54
C GLY A 70 5.42 -31.99 -6.86
N SER A 71 6.13 -33.08 -6.49
CA SER A 71 5.53 -34.22 -5.79
C SER A 71 4.76 -33.84 -4.52
N PRO A 72 5.25 -32.92 -3.64
CA PRO A 72 4.48 -32.40 -2.52
C PRO A 72 3.13 -31.79 -2.92
N ALA A 73 3.13 -30.89 -3.90
CA ALA A 73 1.91 -30.25 -4.39
C ALA A 73 0.93 -31.25 -5.02
N ASN A 74 1.44 -32.21 -5.81
CA ASN A 74 0.64 -33.24 -6.46
C ASN A 74 -0.01 -34.19 -5.43
N VAL A 75 0.72 -34.55 -4.38
CA VAL A 75 0.21 -35.37 -3.28
C VAL A 75 -0.89 -34.64 -2.50
N CYS A 76 -0.71 -33.34 -2.25
CA CYS A 76 -1.75 -32.52 -1.63
C CYS A 76 -3.00 -32.48 -2.54
N ALA A 77 -2.83 -32.14 -3.82
CA ALA A 77 -3.94 -32.11 -4.78
C ALA A 77 -4.70 -33.45 -4.87
N ALA A 78 -4.01 -34.59 -4.76
CA ALA A 78 -4.63 -35.90 -4.76
C ALA A 78 -5.56 -36.14 -3.55
N ASN A 79 -5.25 -35.55 -2.39
CA ASN A 79 -6.07 -35.64 -1.17
C ASN A 79 -7.24 -34.65 -1.13
N MET A 80 -7.23 -33.59 -1.95
CA MET A 80 -8.30 -32.58 -1.97
C MET A 80 -9.67 -33.13 -2.40
N LYS A 81 -9.69 -34.28 -3.09
CA LYS A 81 -10.95 -34.94 -3.47
C LYS A 81 -11.70 -35.50 -2.27
N ASP A 82 -10.97 -35.89 -1.23
CA ASP A 82 -11.48 -36.69 -0.11
C ASP A 82 -11.49 -35.92 1.22
N LEU A 83 -10.80 -34.78 1.30
CA LEU A 83 -10.64 -33.99 2.52
C LEU A 83 -10.93 -32.51 2.27
N ASN A 84 -11.51 -31.85 3.28
CA ASN A 84 -11.81 -30.42 3.25
C ASN A 84 -10.63 -29.61 3.79
N PHE A 85 -9.73 -29.15 2.91
CA PHE A 85 -8.63 -28.26 3.25
C PHE A 85 -8.33 -27.31 2.09
N SER A 86 -7.62 -26.22 2.37
CA SER A 86 -7.19 -25.26 1.36
C SER A 86 -5.67 -25.29 1.20
N SER A 87 -5.15 -25.02 0.01
CA SER A 87 -3.70 -25.06 -0.23
C SER A 87 -3.17 -23.93 -1.10
N LEU A 88 -1.96 -23.46 -0.76
CA LEU A 88 -1.13 -22.58 -1.59
C LEU A 88 0.20 -23.26 -1.91
N THR A 89 0.75 -22.91 -3.07
CA THR A 89 2.09 -23.34 -3.51
C THR A 89 3.04 -22.15 -3.56
N GLY A 90 4.35 -22.40 -3.55
CA GLY A 90 5.35 -21.32 -3.57
C GLY A 90 5.59 -20.71 -2.20
N VAL A 91 5.49 -21.52 -1.14
CA VAL A 91 5.61 -21.02 0.23
C VAL A 91 6.92 -20.27 0.44
N ASN A 92 6.82 -19.08 1.01
CA ASN A 92 7.93 -18.26 1.44
C ASN A 92 7.68 -17.76 2.87
N LEU A 93 8.70 -17.14 3.47
CA LEU A 93 8.63 -16.73 4.88
C LEU A 93 7.51 -15.71 5.16
N PRO A 94 7.30 -14.65 4.35
CA PRO A 94 6.19 -13.71 4.53
C PRO A 94 4.80 -14.38 4.51
N MET A 95 4.58 -15.31 3.57
CA MET A 95 3.33 -16.08 3.50
C MET A 95 3.07 -16.89 4.78
N LEU A 96 4.11 -17.54 5.31
CA LEU A 96 4.01 -18.36 6.52
C LEU A 96 3.76 -17.50 7.77
N LEU A 97 4.46 -16.37 7.90
CA LEU A 97 4.26 -15.42 9.00
C LEU A 97 2.82 -14.90 9.02
N GLU A 98 2.30 -14.48 7.87
CA GLU A 98 0.93 -14.00 7.74
C GLU A 98 -0.09 -15.10 8.06
N ALA A 99 0.17 -16.34 7.61
CA ALA A 99 -0.68 -17.48 7.96
C ALA A 99 -0.74 -17.71 9.47
N MET A 100 0.40 -17.69 10.16
CA MET A 100 0.50 -17.91 11.60
C MET A 100 -0.14 -16.78 12.42
N CYS A 101 -0.03 -15.53 11.96
CA CYS A 101 -0.57 -14.35 12.64
C CYS A 101 -2.08 -14.19 12.43
N SER A 102 -2.57 -14.33 11.20
CA SER A 102 -3.97 -14.05 10.85
C SER A 102 -4.94 -15.14 11.29
N ARG A 103 -4.49 -16.41 11.42
CA ARG A 103 -5.34 -17.58 11.69
C ARG A 103 -6.12 -17.57 13.01
N LYS A 104 -5.81 -16.66 13.94
CA LYS A 104 -6.53 -16.58 15.23
C LYS A 104 -7.84 -15.79 15.12
N ASN A 105 -7.92 -14.87 14.17
CA ASN A 105 -8.99 -13.88 14.07
C ASN A 105 -9.76 -13.93 12.74
N ASN A 106 -9.40 -14.87 11.86
CA ASN A 106 -9.93 -14.96 10.51
C ASN A 106 -10.36 -16.39 10.19
N ASP A 107 -11.32 -16.54 9.27
CA ASP A 107 -11.64 -17.83 8.69
C ASP A 107 -10.56 -18.30 7.70
N LEU A 108 -10.61 -19.59 7.34
CA LEU A 108 -9.62 -20.19 6.45
C LEU A 108 -9.51 -19.46 5.10
N ALA A 109 -10.62 -19.01 4.52
CA ALA A 109 -10.62 -18.33 3.23
C ALA A 109 -9.93 -16.96 3.31
N SER A 110 -10.18 -16.21 4.38
CA SER A 110 -9.58 -14.90 4.63
C SER A 110 -8.10 -15.02 4.94
N THR A 111 -7.71 -15.99 5.79
CA THR A 111 -6.30 -16.31 6.05
C THR A 111 -5.57 -16.70 4.76
N MET A 112 -6.17 -17.56 3.92
CA MET A 112 -5.61 -17.93 2.62
C MET A 112 -5.34 -16.73 1.72
N LYS A 113 -6.30 -15.79 1.64
CA LYS A 113 -6.16 -14.57 0.84
C LYS A 113 -5.05 -13.66 1.37
N LEU A 114 -4.99 -13.44 2.68
CA LEU A 114 -3.96 -12.61 3.31
C LEU A 114 -2.57 -13.22 3.13
N SER A 115 -2.42 -14.52 3.39
CA SER A 115 -1.15 -15.22 3.21
C SER A 115 -0.68 -15.21 1.76
N TYR A 116 -1.59 -15.41 0.80
CA TYR A 116 -1.26 -15.28 -0.62
C TYR A 116 -0.71 -13.88 -0.94
N GLN A 117 -1.41 -12.84 -0.49
CA GLN A 117 -1.02 -11.46 -0.72
C GLN A 117 0.34 -11.14 -0.09
N ALA A 118 0.55 -11.50 1.18
CA ALA A 118 1.83 -11.34 1.87
C ALA A 118 2.97 -12.10 1.17
N GLY A 119 2.68 -13.28 0.62
CA GLY A 119 3.64 -14.05 -0.18
C GLY A 119 4.09 -13.31 -1.44
N ILE A 120 3.19 -12.62 -2.13
CA ILE A 120 3.50 -11.79 -3.30
C ILE A 120 4.21 -10.50 -2.90
N ASP A 121 3.73 -9.82 -1.86
CA ASP A 121 4.31 -8.56 -1.39
C ASP A 121 5.71 -8.71 -0.84
N GLY A 122 6.02 -9.88 -0.26
CA GLY A 122 7.36 -10.25 0.18
C GLY A 122 8.39 -10.44 -0.94
N ILE A 123 7.97 -10.55 -2.20
CA ILE A 123 8.90 -10.71 -3.34
C ILE A 123 9.29 -9.33 -3.85
N VAL A 124 10.51 -8.89 -3.55
CA VAL A 124 10.97 -7.54 -3.85
C VAL A 124 12.30 -7.57 -4.61
N ASP A 125 12.35 -6.90 -5.77
CA ASP A 125 13.60 -6.57 -6.45
C ASP A 125 14.24 -5.36 -5.76
N MET A 126 15.23 -5.64 -4.93
CA MET A 126 15.89 -4.62 -4.11
C MET A 126 16.54 -3.51 -4.95
N LYS A 127 17.06 -3.82 -6.13
CA LYS A 127 17.69 -2.81 -6.99
C LYS A 127 16.65 -1.85 -7.54
N LYS A 128 15.55 -2.39 -8.07
CA LYS A 128 14.44 -1.55 -8.57
C LYS A 128 13.84 -0.72 -7.45
N LEU A 129 13.66 -1.30 -6.27
CA LEU A 129 13.12 -0.58 -5.12
C LEU A 129 13.95 0.66 -4.79
N LEU A 130 15.28 0.52 -4.68
CA LEU A 130 16.18 1.63 -4.39
C LEU A 130 16.17 2.72 -5.47
N VAL A 131 16.07 2.33 -6.75
CA VAL A 131 15.96 3.29 -7.86
C VAL A 131 14.65 4.07 -7.77
N TYR A 132 13.53 3.39 -7.53
CA TYR A 132 12.23 4.06 -7.38
C TYR A 132 12.18 4.99 -6.17
N GLU A 133 12.82 4.63 -5.06
CA GLU A 133 12.95 5.53 -3.90
C GLU A 133 13.76 6.78 -4.24
N GLU A 134 14.87 6.64 -4.94
CA GLU A 134 15.71 7.77 -5.33
C GLU A 134 14.99 8.70 -6.32
N GLU A 135 14.30 8.14 -7.31
CA GLU A 135 13.48 8.89 -8.26
C GLU A 135 12.34 9.63 -7.55
N ALA A 136 11.62 8.98 -6.64
CA ALA A 136 10.54 9.60 -5.87
C ALA A 136 11.05 10.74 -4.98
N ARG A 137 12.19 10.56 -4.28
CA ARG A 137 12.81 11.63 -3.47
C ARG A 137 13.25 12.82 -4.32
N ASN A 138 13.84 12.57 -5.49
CA ASN A 138 14.24 13.65 -6.40
C ASN A 138 13.02 14.42 -6.92
N GLN A 139 11.94 13.73 -7.29
CA GLN A 139 10.68 14.37 -7.69
C GLN A 139 10.10 15.25 -6.58
N LEU A 140 10.08 14.76 -5.34
CA LEU A 140 9.58 15.53 -4.19
C LEU A 140 10.42 16.79 -3.95
N ARG A 141 11.75 16.69 -4.02
CA ARG A 141 12.67 17.84 -3.89
C ARG A 141 12.47 18.87 -5.00
N GLU A 142 12.34 18.43 -6.25
CA GLU A 142 12.09 19.35 -7.37
C GLU A 142 10.78 20.13 -7.20
N ILE A 143 9.76 19.49 -6.63
CA ILE A 143 8.48 20.15 -6.39
C ILE A 143 8.60 21.13 -5.22
N GLN A 144 9.31 20.77 -4.15
CA GLN A 144 9.63 21.68 -3.03
C GLN A 144 10.39 22.93 -3.52
N ASP A 145 11.40 22.75 -4.38
CA ASP A 145 12.20 23.84 -4.94
C ASP A 145 11.38 24.77 -5.84
N LYS A 146 10.47 24.21 -6.65
CA LYS A 146 9.56 24.99 -7.51
C LYS A 146 8.57 25.81 -6.67
N ILE A 147 7.96 25.19 -5.66
CA ILE A 147 7.03 25.87 -4.75
C ILE A 147 7.75 27.01 -4.01
N SER A 148 8.99 26.78 -3.58
CA SER A 148 9.79 27.80 -2.88
C SER A 148 10.18 28.99 -3.78
N LYS A 149 10.29 28.79 -5.10
CA LYS A 149 10.67 29.85 -6.06
C LYS A 149 9.49 30.67 -6.56
N ASP A 150 8.33 30.04 -6.80
CA ASP A 150 7.16 30.71 -7.36
C ASP A 150 6.38 31.54 -6.34
N MET A 151 6.67 31.37 -5.04
CA MET A 151 5.97 32.05 -3.95
C MET A 151 6.94 32.98 -3.24
N GLY A 152 6.96 34.26 -3.61
CA GLY A 152 7.83 35.29 -3.00
C GLY A 152 7.78 35.33 -1.46
N GLU A 153 8.79 35.94 -0.83
CA GLU A 153 9.12 35.85 0.61
C GLU A 153 7.92 36.02 1.57
N ASP A 154 6.90 36.80 1.22
CA ASP A 154 5.70 37.02 2.05
C ASP A 154 4.70 35.84 2.03
N LYS A 155 4.62 35.07 0.94
CA LYS A 155 3.75 33.88 0.84
C LYS A 155 4.43 32.63 1.42
N ALA A 156 5.75 32.64 1.52
CA ALA A 156 6.53 31.57 2.12
C ALA A 156 6.23 31.39 3.61
N ALA A 157 5.85 32.44 4.36
CA ALA A 157 5.55 32.35 5.79
C ALA A 157 4.26 31.57 6.11
N ILE A 158 3.22 31.71 5.26
CA ILE A 158 1.95 30.95 5.38
C ILE A 158 2.17 29.48 4.94
N PHE A 159 3.01 29.27 3.92
CA PHE A 159 3.35 27.94 3.43
C PHE A 159 4.36 27.19 4.30
N SER A 160 5.22 27.88 5.04
CA SER A 160 6.23 27.27 5.93
C SER A 160 5.60 26.36 6.98
N ALA A 161 4.44 26.73 7.52
CA ALA A 161 3.71 25.91 8.49
C ALA A 161 3.04 24.67 7.87
N HIS A 162 2.75 24.69 6.56
CA HIS A 162 2.17 23.56 5.82
C HIS A 162 3.27 22.64 5.24
N LEU A 163 4.43 23.19 4.88
CA LEU A 163 5.66 22.45 4.57
C LEU A 163 6.23 21.74 5.82
N LEU A 164 6.10 22.34 7.00
CA LEU A 164 6.40 21.69 8.30
C LEU A 164 5.43 20.54 8.63
N MET A 165 4.24 20.49 8.03
CA MET A 165 3.34 19.33 8.12
C MET A 165 3.65 18.25 7.08
N LEU A 166 4.16 18.69 5.94
CA LEU A 166 4.89 17.86 4.98
C LEU A 166 6.33 17.56 5.46
N ASP A 167 6.60 17.68 6.77
CA ASP A 167 7.91 17.32 7.31
C ASP A 167 8.24 15.90 6.87
N ASP A 168 9.37 15.86 6.16
CA ASP A 168 9.71 15.06 4.99
C ASP A 168 9.82 13.55 5.25
N SER A 169 9.44 13.09 6.43
CA SER A 169 9.51 11.68 6.83
C SER A 169 8.14 11.00 6.89
N VAL A 170 7.07 11.65 7.37
CA VAL A 170 5.79 10.93 7.58
C VAL A 170 5.03 10.74 6.27
N LEU A 171 4.85 11.81 5.48
CA LEU A 171 4.21 11.70 4.17
C LEU A 171 5.10 10.86 3.24
N GLN A 172 6.41 11.10 3.23
CA GLN A 172 7.35 10.33 2.41
C GLN A 172 7.32 8.85 2.78
N GLN A 173 7.35 8.50 4.07
CA GLN A 173 7.23 7.11 4.51
C GLN A 173 5.88 6.52 4.10
N LYS A 174 4.77 7.24 4.22
CA LYS A 174 3.46 6.77 3.75
C LYS A 174 3.42 6.54 2.24
N VAL A 175 4.00 7.44 1.45
CA VAL A 175 4.10 7.26 -0.01
C VAL A 175 4.98 6.06 -0.33
N GLU A 176 6.15 5.94 0.32
CA GLU A 176 7.04 4.80 0.19
C GLU A 176 6.34 3.48 0.57
N ASP A 177 5.60 3.45 1.68
CA ASP A 177 4.86 2.29 2.15
C ASP A 177 3.73 1.92 1.18
N ASN A 178 3.00 2.90 0.65
CA ASN A 178 1.99 2.66 -0.38
C ASN A 178 2.60 2.09 -1.67
N ILE A 179 3.82 2.51 -2.06
CA ILE A 179 4.54 1.94 -3.20
C ILE A 179 5.05 0.52 -2.87
N LYS A 180 5.68 0.34 -1.70
CA LYS A 180 6.32 -0.91 -1.26
C LYS A 180 5.32 -2.02 -0.96
N LEU A 181 4.36 -1.71 -0.10
CA LEU A 181 3.42 -2.67 0.48
C LEU A 181 2.15 -2.81 -0.37
N SER A 182 1.62 -1.70 -0.89
CA SER A 182 0.37 -1.73 -1.67
C SER A 182 0.59 -1.80 -3.19
N ARG A 183 1.84 -1.87 -3.65
CA ARG A 183 2.24 -1.94 -5.07
C ARG A 183 1.63 -0.85 -5.94
N MET A 184 1.43 0.34 -5.35
CA MET A 184 0.88 1.48 -6.06
C MET A 184 1.96 2.16 -6.91
N ASN A 185 1.56 2.72 -8.05
CA ASN A 185 2.42 3.67 -8.76
C ASN A 185 2.54 4.97 -7.93
N ALA A 186 3.59 5.77 -8.20
CA ALA A 186 3.89 6.97 -7.41
C ALA A 186 2.72 7.96 -7.31
N ALA A 187 1.96 8.16 -8.39
CA ALA A 187 0.79 9.04 -8.38
C ALA A 187 -0.32 8.49 -7.47
N ALA A 188 -0.66 7.21 -7.59
CA ALA A 188 -1.67 6.59 -6.73
C ALA A 188 -1.24 6.56 -5.26
N ALA A 189 0.04 6.29 -4.98
CA ALA A 189 0.60 6.28 -3.63
C ALA A 189 0.57 7.66 -2.97
N LEU A 190 0.91 8.70 -3.74
CA LEU A 190 0.84 10.08 -3.29
C LEU A 190 -0.60 10.52 -3.04
N SER A 191 -1.51 10.27 -3.99
CA SER A 191 -2.93 10.62 -3.85
C SER A 191 -3.50 10.02 -2.56
N LYS A 192 -3.29 8.72 -2.36
CA LYS A 192 -3.77 8.03 -1.17
C LYS A 192 -3.16 8.57 0.12
N ALA A 193 -1.85 8.84 0.13
CA ALA A 193 -1.20 9.37 1.33
C ALA A 193 -1.73 10.76 1.70
N ILE A 194 -2.10 11.56 0.70
CA ILE A 194 -2.69 12.90 0.89
C ILE A 194 -4.13 12.81 1.35
N ASP A 195 -4.94 11.93 0.75
CA ASP A 195 -6.32 11.69 1.15
C ASP A 195 -6.40 11.27 2.63
N GLU A 196 -5.55 10.33 3.06
CA GLU A 196 -5.48 9.88 4.46
C GLU A 196 -5.08 11.00 5.43
N VAL A 197 -4.22 11.92 5.01
CA VAL A 197 -3.88 13.10 5.82
C VAL A 197 -5.10 14.01 5.90
N CYS A 198 -5.75 14.32 4.78
CA CYS A 198 -6.92 15.19 4.74
C CYS A 198 -8.06 14.66 5.61
N GLU A 199 -8.33 13.34 5.57
CA GLU A 199 -9.36 12.71 6.41
C GLU A 199 -9.12 12.95 7.90
N VAL A 200 -7.88 12.84 8.38
CA VAL A 200 -7.56 13.14 9.78
C VAL A 200 -7.90 14.58 10.12
N PHE A 201 -7.57 15.53 9.25
CA PHE A 201 -7.86 16.96 9.47
C PHE A 201 -9.36 17.28 9.40
N GLU A 202 -10.11 16.61 8.54
CA GLU A 202 -11.56 16.78 8.40
C GLU A 202 -12.35 16.22 9.60
N THR A 203 -11.79 15.21 10.28
CA THR A 203 -12.38 14.66 11.52
C THR A 203 -12.16 15.53 12.76
N LEU A 204 -11.24 16.50 12.70
CA LEU A 204 -11.08 17.48 13.75
C LEU A 204 -12.20 18.53 13.61
N ASP A 205 -13.06 18.63 14.62
CA ASP A 205 -14.27 19.49 14.61
C ASP A 205 -13.92 20.99 14.81
N ASP A 206 -13.03 21.51 13.96
CA ASP A 206 -12.51 22.87 13.95
C ASP A 206 -12.54 23.41 12.50
N GLU A 207 -13.22 24.53 12.26
CA GLU A 207 -13.31 25.17 10.93
C GLU A 207 -11.92 25.48 10.36
N TYR A 208 -10.98 25.89 11.20
CA TYR A 208 -9.61 26.18 10.76
C TYR A 208 -8.88 24.93 10.24
N MET A 209 -9.17 23.76 10.82
CA MET A 209 -8.58 22.48 10.39
C MET A 209 -9.20 21.95 9.10
N LYS A 210 -10.49 22.23 8.87
CA LYS A 210 -11.19 21.91 7.61
C LYS A 210 -10.69 22.76 6.44
N GLU A 211 -10.47 24.05 6.63
CA GLU A 211 -9.82 24.90 5.62
C GLU A 211 -8.42 24.37 5.29
N ARG A 212 -7.64 23.96 6.30
CA ARG A 212 -6.31 23.36 6.08
C ARG A 212 -6.33 22.04 5.32
N ALA A 213 -7.34 21.19 5.51
CA ALA A 213 -7.47 19.95 4.75
C ALA A 213 -7.61 20.22 3.25
N GLN A 214 -8.39 21.25 2.87
CA GLN A 214 -8.52 21.67 1.48
C GLN A 214 -7.21 22.21 0.92
N ASP A 215 -6.48 23.02 1.68
CA ASP A 215 -5.17 23.53 1.26
C ASP A 215 -4.16 22.38 1.01
N ILE A 216 -4.13 21.36 1.89
CA ILE A 216 -3.28 20.17 1.72
C ILE A 216 -3.68 19.38 0.47
N ARG A 217 -4.98 19.20 0.25
CA ARG A 217 -5.53 18.50 -0.91
C ARG A 217 -5.13 19.20 -2.21
N ASP A 218 -5.17 20.52 -2.25
CA ASP A 218 -4.75 21.32 -3.41
C ASP A 218 -3.26 21.19 -3.70
N ILE A 219 -2.41 21.22 -2.67
CA ILE A 219 -0.98 20.96 -2.81
C ILE A 219 -0.75 19.55 -3.37
N GLY A 220 -1.52 18.57 -2.88
CA GLY A 220 -1.48 17.21 -3.36
C GLY A 220 -1.84 17.05 -4.82
N ASN A 221 -2.94 17.67 -5.22
CA ASN A 221 -3.38 17.67 -6.62
C ASN A 221 -2.30 18.29 -7.53
N ARG A 222 -1.63 19.36 -7.09
CA ARG A 222 -0.50 19.96 -7.82
C ARG A 222 0.69 19.03 -7.96
N LEU A 223 1.07 18.34 -6.89
CA LEU A 223 2.12 17.31 -6.93
C LEU A 223 1.73 16.18 -7.90
N LEU A 224 0.47 15.74 -7.88
CA LEU A 224 -0.06 14.71 -8.79
C LEU A 224 0.00 15.13 -10.26
N TYR A 225 -0.38 16.37 -10.59
CA TYR A 225 -0.25 16.90 -11.95
C TYR A 225 1.21 16.89 -12.43
N ASN A 226 2.15 17.26 -11.56
CA ASN A 226 3.58 17.21 -11.85
C ASN A 226 4.07 15.78 -12.12
N ILE A 227 3.70 14.81 -11.28
CA ILE A 227 4.05 13.38 -11.46
C ILE A 227 3.46 12.83 -12.77
N ALA A 228 2.23 13.23 -13.10
CA ALA A 228 1.56 12.82 -14.33
C ALA A 228 2.15 13.49 -15.59
N GLY A 229 3.12 14.40 -15.45
CA GLY A 229 3.64 15.20 -16.56
C GLY A 229 2.60 16.15 -17.16
N ILE A 230 1.47 16.33 -16.48
CA ILE A 230 0.44 17.29 -16.84
C ILE A 230 0.93 18.63 -16.32
N LYS A 231 1.41 19.48 -17.24
CA LYS A 231 1.62 20.88 -16.88
C LYS A 231 0.28 21.40 -16.37
N ALA A 232 0.24 21.80 -15.09
CA ALA A 232 -0.83 22.67 -14.62
C ALA A 232 -0.95 23.80 -15.64
N ASP A 233 -2.17 24.04 -16.13
CA ASP A 233 -2.42 24.82 -17.36
C ASP A 233 -1.48 26.04 -17.39
N PRO A 234 -0.55 26.09 -18.36
CA PRO A 234 0.60 26.98 -18.29
C PRO A 234 0.11 28.41 -18.48
N GLU A 235 0.12 29.16 -17.38
CA GLU A 235 -0.25 30.56 -17.29
C GLU A 235 -1.72 30.83 -17.64
N LEU A 236 -2.45 31.45 -16.71
CA LEU A 236 -3.63 32.26 -17.03
C LEU A 236 -3.16 33.54 -17.75
N SER A 237 -2.42 33.35 -18.85
CA SER A 237 -1.88 34.38 -19.73
C SER A 237 -2.92 34.64 -20.79
N PHE A 238 -3.48 35.85 -20.76
CA PHE A 238 -4.52 36.26 -21.66
C PHE A 238 -4.04 37.44 -22.49
N ASP A 239 -4.09 37.30 -23.82
CA ASP A 239 -3.74 38.39 -24.74
C ASP A 239 -4.73 39.58 -24.63
N LYS A 240 -5.91 39.34 -24.06
CA LYS A 240 -7.03 40.29 -23.97
C LYS A 240 -7.65 40.29 -22.59
N GLU A 241 -8.47 41.30 -22.31
CA GLU A 241 -9.29 41.32 -21.10
C GLU A 241 -10.30 40.15 -21.12
N VAL A 242 -10.40 39.43 -20.00
CA VAL A 242 -11.24 38.23 -19.86
C VAL A 242 -12.02 38.22 -18.55
N ILE A 243 -13.14 37.50 -18.57
CA ILE A 243 -13.87 37.09 -17.36
C ILE A 243 -13.65 35.58 -17.19
N ILE A 244 -13.11 35.16 -16.04
CA ILE A 244 -12.87 33.75 -15.75
C ILE A 244 -14.17 33.10 -15.27
N VAL A 245 -14.56 31.99 -15.89
CA VAL A 245 -15.72 31.18 -15.44
C VAL A 245 -15.20 29.81 -15.03
N ALA A 246 -15.36 29.47 -13.76
CA ALA A 246 -14.87 28.21 -13.19
C ALA A 246 -15.93 27.59 -12.28
N LYS A 247 -15.79 26.30 -11.99
CA LYS A 247 -16.65 25.66 -10.99
C LYS A 247 -16.30 26.16 -9.59
N GLU A 248 -15.01 26.27 -9.29
CA GLU A 248 -14.46 26.77 -8.03
C GLU A 248 -13.09 27.39 -8.33
N LEU A 249 -12.68 28.39 -7.55
CA LEU A 249 -11.35 29.01 -7.64
C LEU A 249 -10.68 28.92 -6.29
N THR A 250 -9.53 28.27 -6.24
CA THR A 250 -8.75 28.16 -5.00
C THR A 250 -8.02 29.49 -4.71
N PRO A 251 -7.61 29.78 -3.47
CA PRO A 251 -6.71 30.91 -3.18
C PRO A 251 -5.43 30.85 -4.02
N SER A 252 -5.05 29.64 -4.35
CA SER A 252 -3.93 29.23 -5.18
C SER A 252 -4.09 29.59 -6.67
N ASP A 253 -5.32 29.60 -7.20
CA ASP A 253 -5.65 29.99 -8.58
C ASP A 253 -5.79 31.50 -8.72
N THR A 254 -6.50 32.14 -7.79
CA THR A 254 -6.68 33.61 -7.76
C THR A 254 -5.35 34.34 -7.56
N ALA A 255 -4.41 33.74 -6.83
CA ALA A 255 -3.05 34.25 -6.69
C ALA A 255 -2.27 34.36 -8.01
N ARG A 256 -2.69 33.64 -9.06
CA ARG A 256 -2.02 33.57 -10.36
C ARG A 256 -2.67 34.47 -11.42
N PHE A 257 -3.70 35.23 -11.07
CA PHE A 257 -4.37 36.11 -12.01
C PHE A 257 -3.44 37.23 -12.49
N ASP A 258 -3.39 37.43 -13.80
CA ASP A 258 -2.95 38.71 -14.35
C ASP A 258 -4.07 39.73 -14.13
N TYR A 259 -3.97 40.50 -13.05
CA TYR A 259 -4.94 41.54 -12.69
C TYR A 259 -5.04 42.68 -13.72
N SER A 260 -4.15 42.75 -14.71
CA SER A 260 -4.27 43.69 -15.84
C SER A 260 -5.21 43.18 -16.94
N LYS A 261 -5.53 41.89 -16.94
CA LYS A 261 -6.33 41.21 -17.97
C LYS A 261 -7.59 40.56 -17.42
N VAL A 262 -7.57 40.11 -16.17
CA VAL A 262 -8.75 39.52 -15.52
C VAL A 262 -9.62 40.65 -14.99
N ILE A 263 -10.65 41.02 -15.75
CA ILE A 263 -11.61 42.08 -15.38
C ILE A 263 -12.74 41.59 -14.46
N GLY A 264 -12.81 40.28 -14.22
CA GLY A 264 -13.74 39.66 -13.29
C GLY A 264 -13.65 38.13 -13.30
N PHE A 265 -14.30 37.49 -12.33
CA PHE A 265 -14.46 36.04 -12.31
C PHE A 265 -15.85 35.64 -11.78
N VAL A 266 -16.32 34.47 -12.19
CA VAL A 266 -17.58 33.85 -11.78
C VAL A 266 -17.30 32.40 -11.40
N THR A 267 -17.72 32.00 -10.20
CA THR A 267 -17.65 30.62 -9.75
C THR A 267 -19.03 30.03 -9.43
N ASP A 268 -19.18 28.73 -9.61
CA ASP A 268 -20.38 27.97 -9.22
C ASP A 268 -20.37 27.69 -7.69
N LEU A 269 -19.19 27.48 -7.13
CA LEU A 269 -18.89 27.27 -5.72
C LEU A 269 -17.96 28.37 -5.21
N GLY A 270 -18.28 28.94 -4.04
CA GLY A 270 -17.47 29.96 -3.38
C GLY A 270 -18.25 30.70 -2.29
N GLU A 271 -17.67 30.80 -1.09
CA GLU A 271 -18.21 31.65 -0.04
C GLU A 271 -17.78 33.10 -0.28
N GLY A 272 -18.74 33.97 -0.56
CA GLY A 272 -18.46 35.39 -0.60
C GLY A 272 -17.98 35.85 0.77
N LEU A 273 -16.73 36.31 0.86
CA LEU A 273 -16.23 37.09 1.99
C LEU A 273 -17.21 38.26 2.22
N ARG A 274 -18.08 38.12 3.22
CA ARG A 274 -18.89 39.21 3.74
C ARG A 274 -17.95 40.16 4.46
N THR A 275 -17.30 41.04 3.70
CA THR A 275 -16.68 42.24 4.26
C THR A 275 -17.78 43.11 4.87
N ARG A 276 -17.76 43.28 6.19
CA ARG A 276 -18.35 44.46 6.84
C ARG A 276 -17.34 45.60 6.81
#